data_AF-A0A7V9B7E0-F1
#
_entry.id   AF-A0A7V9B7E0-F1
#
_cell.length_a   1.000
_cell.length_b   1.000
_cell.length_c   1.000
_cell.angle_alpha   90.00
_cell.angle_beta   90.00
_cell.angle_gamma   90.00
#
_symmetry.space_group_name_H-M   'P 1'
#
loop_
_entity.id
_entity.type
_entity.pdbx_description
1 polymer ?
#
loop_
_entity_poly.entity_id
_entity_poly.type
_entity_poly.pdbx_seq_one_letter_code
_entity_poly.pdbx_strand_id
1 'polypeptide(L)'
;MIVRERDPQVPPRVFDTHVHFPWGADRDPGAVTDEMAEFCQRSNIVHVALLGSRWGDYNDRVSAAMARYPDLFIGMVTLFHTGVIGGGVDYRDTDPFSEVVVKRARYFEKRLRGQGFSSSHMDPILLDTLAFTFPRLRIIGA
;
A
#
# COMPACT_ATOMS: atom_id res chain seq x y z
N MET A 1 3.12 -30.98 16.59
CA MET A 1 3.74 -29.67 16.30
C MET A 1 3.71 -28.87 17.60
N ILE A 2 4.85 -28.67 18.25
CA ILE A 2 4.91 -27.90 19.51
C ILE A 2 4.90 -26.43 19.12
N VAL A 3 3.76 -25.75 19.34
CA VAL A 3 3.70 -24.29 19.22
C VAL A 3 4.43 -23.75 20.44
N ARG A 4 5.65 -23.22 20.24
CA ARG A 4 6.36 -22.51 21.32
C ARG A 4 5.54 -21.28 21.68
N GLU A 5 5.29 -21.07 22.97
CA GLU A 5 4.65 -19.85 23.46
C GLU A 5 5.48 -18.63 23.02
N ARG A 6 4.80 -17.64 22.44
CA ARG A 6 5.41 -16.39 21.99
C ARG A 6 5.67 -15.51 23.21
N ASP A 7 6.87 -14.92 23.26
CA ASP A 7 7.17 -13.85 24.21
C ASP A 7 6.17 -12.69 24.02
N PRO A 8 5.35 -12.36 25.03
CA PRO A 8 4.35 -11.31 24.92
C PRO A 8 4.96 -9.90 24.76
N GLN A 9 6.25 -9.73 25.06
CA GLN A 9 6.95 -8.45 24.90
C GLN A 9 7.44 -8.20 23.46
N VAL A 10 7.55 -9.24 22.64
CA VAL A 10 7.96 -9.11 21.23
C VAL A 10 6.70 -9.03 20.36
N PRO A 11 6.48 -7.97 19.56
CA PRO A 11 5.33 -7.87 18.65
C PRO A 11 5.21 -9.11 17.74
N PRO A 12 4.02 -9.46 17.22
CA PRO A 12 3.91 -10.60 16.33
C PRO A 12 4.72 -10.31 15.07
N ARG A 13 5.16 -11.36 14.37
CA ARG A 13 5.67 -11.16 13.01
C ARG A 13 4.50 -10.70 12.16
N VAL A 14 4.61 -9.50 11.59
CA VAL A 14 3.56 -8.88 10.78
C VAL A 14 3.97 -8.94 9.31
N PHE A 15 3.03 -9.33 8.45
CA PHE A 15 3.09 -9.05 7.03
C PHE A 15 2.09 -7.93 6.76
N ASP A 16 2.60 -6.73 6.45
CA ASP A 16 1.77 -5.61 6.04
C ASP A 16 1.44 -5.71 4.55
N THR A 17 0.16 -5.84 4.23
CA THR A 17 -0.30 -6.14 2.87
C THR A 17 -0.65 -4.90 2.06
N HIS A 18 -0.61 -3.70 2.62
CA HIS A 18 -1.01 -2.48 1.91
C HIS A 18 -0.29 -1.25 2.45
N VAL A 19 0.87 -0.91 1.87
CA VAL A 19 1.63 0.29 2.25
C VAL A 19 1.91 1.12 1.01
N HIS A 20 1.52 2.40 1.04
CA HIS A 20 1.95 3.35 0.02
C HIS A 20 3.35 3.88 0.34
N PHE A 21 4.18 4.03 -0.70
CA PHE A 21 5.42 4.78 -0.54
C PHE A 21 5.08 6.20 -0.06
N PRO A 22 5.75 6.73 0.98
CA PRO A 22 5.33 7.97 1.59
C PRO A 22 5.35 9.13 0.60
N TRP A 23 4.31 9.95 0.72
CA TRP A 23 3.95 11.00 -0.22
C TRP A 23 4.82 12.25 0.01
N GLY A 24 5.56 12.67 -1.01
CA GLY A 24 6.37 13.90 -0.97
C GLY A 24 7.44 13.92 -2.06
N ALA A 25 7.52 15.04 -2.81
CA ALA A 25 8.54 15.23 -3.84
C ALA A 25 9.90 15.66 -3.27
N ASP A 26 9.92 16.13 -2.03
CA ASP A 26 11.03 16.92 -1.46
C ASP A 26 12.03 16.07 -0.66
N ARG A 27 11.79 14.76 -0.55
CA ARG A 27 12.59 13.84 0.26
C ARG A 27 13.35 12.86 -0.64
N ASP A 28 14.59 12.56 -0.26
CA ASP A 28 15.39 11.54 -0.92
C ASP A 28 14.70 10.15 -0.78
N PRO A 29 14.33 9.50 -1.90
CA PRO A 29 13.66 8.21 -1.86
C PRO A 29 14.48 7.10 -1.17
N GLY A 30 15.82 7.18 -1.22
CA GLY A 30 16.70 6.25 -0.55
C GLY A 30 16.59 6.34 0.97
N ALA A 31 16.77 7.54 1.52
CA ALA A 31 16.65 7.80 2.95
C ALA A 31 15.25 7.43 3.50
N VAL A 32 14.20 7.77 2.75
CA VAL A 32 12.83 7.39 3.08
C VAL A 32 12.64 5.87 3.14
N THR A 33 13.24 5.14 2.20
CA THR A 33 13.19 3.67 2.18
C THR A 33 13.90 3.09 3.39
N ASP A 34 15.05 3.65 3.78
CA ASP A 34 15.82 3.21 4.94
C ASP A 34 15.03 3.44 6.23
N GLU A 35 14.47 4.63 6.42
CA GLU A 35 13.62 4.96 7.57
C GLU A 35 12.43 4.01 7.71
N MET A 36 11.79 3.66 6.57
CA MET A 36 10.68 2.71 6.56
C MET A 36 11.15 1.30 6.91
N ALA A 37 12.31 0.87 6.41
CA ALA A 37 12.88 -0.44 6.72
C ALA A 37 13.22 -0.55 8.21
N GLU A 38 13.84 0.48 8.80
CA GLU A 38 14.12 0.54 10.24
C GLU A 38 12.84 0.51 11.07
N PHE A 39 11.80 1.24 10.65
CA PHE A 39 10.50 1.18 11.31
C PHE A 39 9.92 -0.24 11.28
N CYS A 40 9.95 -0.89 10.11
CA CYS A 40 9.46 -2.26 9.96
C CYS A 40 10.19 -3.23 10.90
N GLN A 41 11.52 -3.14 10.98
CA GLN A 41 12.34 -3.96 11.87
C GLN A 41 11.96 -3.75 13.35
N ARG A 42 11.83 -2.49 13.80
CA ARG A 42 11.42 -2.17 15.18
C ARG A 42 10.01 -2.66 15.51
N SER A 43 9.13 -2.73 14.52
CA SER A 43 7.74 -3.17 14.67
C SER A 43 7.52 -4.66 14.39
N ASN A 44 8.59 -5.44 14.15
CA ASN A 44 8.54 -6.85 13.75
C ASN A 44 7.68 -7.09 12.47
N ILE A 45 7.65 -6.10 11.57
CA ILE A 45 7.10 -6.25 10.23
C ILE A 45 8.18 -6.89 9.37
N VAL A 46 7.90 -8.10 8.90
CA VAL A 46 8.88 -8.93 8.20
C VAL A 46 8.72 -8.91 6.69
N HIS A 47 7.54 -8.55 6.20
CA HIS A 47 7.25 -8.33 4.79
C HIS A 47 6.29 -7.16 4.63
N VAL A 48 6.45 -6.41 3.55
CA VAL A 48 5.60 -5.26 3.19
C VAL A 48 5.25 -5.34 1.72
N ALA A 49 3.95 -5.36 1.42
CA ALA A 49 3.45 -5.16 0.06
C ALA A 49 3.44 -3.65 -0.22
N LEU A 50 4.48 -3.19 -0.92
CA LEU A 50 4.73 -1.78 -1.17
C LEU A 50 4.09 -1.37 -2.50
N LEU A 51 3.22 -0.38 -2.44
CA LEU A 51 2.33 0.00 -3.51
C LEU A 51 2.90 1.17 -4.31
N GLY A 52 2.93 0.98 -5.63
CA GLY A 52 3.16 2.04 -6.58
C GLY A 52 1.95 2.95 -6.74
N SER A 53 2.04 3.84 -7.72
CA SER A 53 0.94 4.68 -8.15
C SER A 53 1.16 5.08 -9.60
N ARG A 54 0.08 5.32 -10.35
CA ARG A 54 0.15 5.78 -11.74
C ARG A 54 0.66 7.22 -11.90
N TRP A 55 0.73 7.95 -10.80
CA TRP A 55 1.12 9.36 -10.78
C TRP A 55 2.62 9.46 -10.51
N GLY A 56 3.33 10.41 -11.10
CA GLY A 56 4.76 10.62 -10.80
C GLY A 56 5.66 9.40 -11.03
N ASP A 57 6.69 9.26 -10.20
CA ASP A 57 7.76 8.26 -10.27
C ASP A 57 7.58 7.10 -9.27
N TYR A 58 6.38 6.91 -8.72
CA TYR A 58 6.18 5.98 -7.59
C TYR A 58 6.45 4.52 -7.93
N ASN A 59 6.14 4.06 -9.14
CA ASN A 59 6.49 2.69 -9.58
C ASN A 59 8.01 2.47 -9.60
N ASP A 60 8.79 3.50 -9.96
CA ASP A 60 10.25 3.45 -9.96
C ASP A 60 10.79 3.41 -8.52
N ARG A 61 10.21 4.21 -7.62
CA ARG A 61 10.55 4.18 -6.19
C ARG A 61 10.29 2.82 -5.56
N VAL A 62 9.16 2.17 -5.89
CA VAL A 62 8.88 0.79 -5.44
C VAL A 62 9.92 -0.18 -5.97
N SER A 63 10.26 -0.08 -7.26
CA SER A 63 11.28 -0.94 -7.88
C SER A 63 12.66 -0.76 -7.21
N ALA A 64 13.03 0.48 -6.90
CA ALA A 64 14.27 0.79 -6.18
C ALA A 64 14.25 0.25 -4.74
N ALA A 65 13.13 0.38 -4.02
CA ALA A 65 12.97 -0.16 -2.68
C ALA A 65 13.10 -1.69 -2.65
N MET A 66 12.47 -2.39 -3.61
CA MET A 66 12.63 -3.84 -3.77
C MET A 66 14.09 -4.24 -4.01
N ALA A 67 14.82 -3.50 -4.83
CA ALA A 67 16.23 -3.78 -5.08
C ALA A 67 17.09 -3.56 -3.82
N ARG A 68 16.74 -2.57 -3.01
CA ARG A 68 17.47 -2.20 -1.78
C ARG A 68 17.22 -3.15 -0.61
N TYR A 69 15.97 -3.59 -0.42
CA TYR A 69 15.58 -4.53 0.64
C TYR A 69 14.72 -5.69 0.08
N PRO A 70 15.33 -6.63 -0.66
CA PRO A 70 14.60 -7.65 -1.43
C PRO A 70 13.80 -8.64 -0.57
N ASP A 71 14.21 -8.85 0.69
CA ASP A 71 13.52 -9.76 1.62
C ASP A 71 12.38 -9.06 2.37
N LEU A 72 12.39 -7.73 2.44
CA LEU A 72 11.39 -6.93 3.14
C LEU A 72 10.27 -6.48 2.20
N PHE A 73 10.61 -5.91 1.04
CA PHE A 73 9.64 -5.30 0.15
C PHE A 73 9.20 -6.22 -0.98
N ILE A 74 7.90 -6.48 -1.01
CA ILE A 74 7.17 -7.09 -2.12
C ILE A 74 6.55 -5.93 -2.90
N GLY A 75 7.18 -5.52 -4.00
CA GLY A 75 6.62 -4.43 -4.81
C GLY A 75 5.38 -4.87 -5.57
N MET A 76 4.36 -4.02 -5.47
CA MET A 76 3.10 -4.14 -6.18
C MET A 76 2.97 -2.89 -7.07
N VAL A 77 3.41 -3.02 -8.32
CA VAL A 77 3.38 -1.90 -9.27
C VAL A 77 1.95 -1.62 -9.73
N THR A 78 1.60 -0.35 -9.88
CA THR A 78 0.29 0.03 -10.44
C THR A 78 0.37 0.00 -11.95
N LEU A 79 -0.31 -0.97 -12.57
CA LEU A 79 -0.40 -1.11 -14.03
C LEU A 79 -1.63 -0.39 -14.59
N PHE A 80 -2.78 -0.54 -13.92
CA PHE A 80 -4.04 0.12 -14.28
C PHE A 80 -4.66 0.75 -13.04
N HIS A 81 -5.10 2.00 -13.16
CA HIS A 81 -5.95 2.64 -12.15
C HIS A 81 -7.39 2.55 -12.66
N THR A 82 -8.11 1.56 -12.16
CA THR A 82 -9.50 1.21 -12.47
C THR A 82 -10.52 2.19 -11.90
N GLY A 83 -10.08 3.12 -11.03
CA GLY A 83 -10.88 4.26 -10.57
C GLY A 83 -11.26 4.21 -9.09
N VAL A 84 -10.64 3.31 -8.33
CA VAL A 84 -10.74 3.21 -6.87
C VAL A 84 -9.82 4.26 -6.23
N ILE A 85 -10.27 5.51 -6.23
CA ILE A 85 -9.54 6.58 -5.54
C ILE A 85 -9.73 6.37 -4.03
N GLY A 86 -8.64 6.27 -3.27
CA GLY A 86 -8.69 6.26 -1.81
C GLY A 86 -9.36 7.53 -1.25
N GLY A 87 -9.97 7.43 -0.08
CA GLY A 87 -10.55 8.61 0.58
C GLY A 87 -9.49 9.71 0.76
N GLY A 88 -9.87 10.98 0.60
CA GLY A 88 -8.96 12.13 0.70
C GLY A 88 -8.49 12.47 2.13
N VAL A 89 -8.46 11.48 3.02
CA VAL A 89 -8.10 11.62 4.44
C VAL A 89 -7.09 10.54 4.80
N ASP A 90 -5.93 10.97 5.31
CA ASP A 90 -4.93 10.08 5.86
C ASP A 90 -5.15 9.92 7.38
N TYR A 91 -5.64 8.76 7.79
CA TYR A 91 -5.95 8.44 9.19
C TYR A 91 -4.71 8.09 10.03
N ARG A 92 -3.53 8.02 9.42
CA ARG A 92 -2.28 7.89 10.18
C ARG A 92 -1.99 9.16 10.99
N ASP A 93 -2.35 10.31 10.43
CA ASP A 93 -2.05 11.64 10.99
C ASP A 93 -3.30 12.40 11.45
N THR A 94 -4.50 11.80 11.32
CA THR A 94 -5.76 12.44 11.70
C THR A 94 -6.64 11.55 12.58
N ASP A 95 -7.26 12.15 13.60
CA ASP A 95 -8.22 11.46 14.47
C ASP A 95 -9.45 11.00 13.66
N PRO A 96 -9.68 9.67 13.53
CA PRO A 96 -10.78 9.13 12.74
C PRO A 96 -12.17 9.46 13.31
N PHE A 97 -12.26 9.86 14.58
CA PHE A 97 -13.54 10.20 15.24
C PHE A 97 -13.82 11.70 15.28
N SER A 98 -12.89 12.53 14.79
CA SER A 98 -13.10 13.98 14.69
C SER A 98 -14.26 14.29 13.74
N GLU A 99 -15.26 15.03 14.24
CA GLU A 99 -16.39 15.46 13.42
C GLU A 99 -15.96 16.20 12.13
N VAL A 100 -14.87 16.95 12.21
CA VAL A 100 -14.33 17.72 11.07
C VAL A 100 -13.77 16.77 10.01
N VAL A 101 -12.99 15.77 10.44
CA VAL A 101 -12.41 14.74 9.57
C VAL A 101 -13.51 13.91 8.92
N VAL A 102 -14.51 13.48 9.72
CA VAL A 102 -15.67 12.72 9.25
C VAL A 102 -16.48 13.51 8.22
N LYS A 103 -16.78 14.79 8.47
CA LYS A 103 -17.50 15.64 7.51
C LYS A 103 -16.72 15.81 6.20
N ARG A 104 -15.40 15.99 6.27
CA ARG A 104 -14.53 16.14 5.10
C ARG A 104 -14.44 14.85 4.27
N ALA A 105 -14.28 13.69 4.93
CA ALA A 105 -14.29 12.38 4.29
C ALA A 105 -15.63 12.14 3.56
N ARG A 106 -16.76 12.36 4.24
CA ARG A 106 -18.11 12.21 3.67
C ARG A 106 -18.38 13.15 2.49
N TYR A 107 -17.88 14.38 2.54
CA TYR A 107 -17.98 15.31 1.42
C TYR A 107 -17.22 14.78 0.19
N PHE A 108 -15.99 14.29 0.37
CA PHE A 108 -15.20 13.69 -0.70
C PHE A 108 -15.87 12.44 -1.28
N GLU A 109 -16.31 11.50 -0.43
CA GLU A 109 -17.06 10.31 -0.83
C GLU A 109 -18.31 10.66 -1.66
N LYS A 110 -19.06 11.68 -1.23
CA LYS A 110 -20.28 12.12 -1.92
C LYS A 110 -19.98 12.76 -3.27
N ARG A 111 -18.88 13.52 -3.38
CA ARG A 111 -18.46 14.20 -4.62
C ARG A 111 -17.90 13.23 -5.66
N LEU A 112 -17.39 12.11 -5.21
CA LEU A 112 -16.77 11.06 -6.01
C LEU A 112 -17.73 9.90 -6.37
N ARG A 113 -18.91 9.88 -5.74
CA ARG A 113 -19.98 8.91 -5.97
C ARG A 113 -20.39 8.89 -7.45
N GLY A 114 -20.38 7.71 -8.08
CA GLY A 114 -20.79 7.51 -9.48
C GLY A 114 -19.64 7.49 -10.50
N GLN A 115 -18.38 7.68 -10.08
CA GLN A 115 -17.20 7.60 -10.96
C GLN A 115 -16.51 6.20 -10.98
N GLY A 116 -17.23 5.13 -10.63
CA GLY A 116 -16.65 3.76 -10.63
C GLY A 116 -15.86 3.40 -9.35
N PHE A 117 -16.27 3.94 -8.20
CA PHE A 117 -15.63 3.67 -6.91
C PHE A 117 -15.96 2.27 -6.39
N SER A 118 -14.94 1.40 -6.37
CA SER A 118 -14.87 0.09 -5.67
C SER A 118 -14.21 -0.94 -6.60
N SER A 119 -13.37 -1.82 -6.02
CA SER A 119 -12.80 -2.99 -6.72
C SER A 119 -13.87 -3.93 -7.30
N SER A 120 -15.13 -3.77 -6.90
CA SER A 120 -16.29 -4.48 -7.46
C SER A 120 -16.58 -4.19 -8.94
N HIS A 121 -15.95 -3.19 -9.55
CA HIS A 121 -16.10 -2.89 -10.99
C HIS A 121 -14.95 -3.48 -11.84
N MET A 122 -14.05 -4.25 -11.23
CA MET A 122 -13.02 -4.97 -11.97
C MET A 122 -13.65 -6.15 -12.70
N ASP A 123 -13.53 -6.17 -14.02
CA ASP A 123 -13.98 -7.29 -14.82
C ASP A 123 -13.01 -8.48 -14.61
N PRO A 124 -13.41 -9.56 -13.91
CA PRO A 124 -12.48 -10.61 -13.44
C PRO A 124 -11.71 -11.28 -14.59
N ILE A 125 -12.36 -11.37 -15.76
CA ILE A 125 -11.81 -11.96 -16.99
C ILE A 125 -10.50 -11.31 -17.44
N LEU A 126 -10.35 -9.99 -17.23
CA LEU A 126 -9.15 -9.26 -17.63
C LEU A 126 -7.98 -9.52 -16.68
N LEU A 127 -8.26 -9.67 -15.38
CA LEU A 127 -7.23 -9.96 -14.37
C LEU A 127 -6.69 -11.37 -14.51
N ASP A 128 -7.55 -12.35 -14.83
CA ASP A 128 -7.14 -13.73 -15.09
C ASP A 128 -6.17 -13.81 -16.27
N THR A 129 -6.49 -13.12 -17.37
CA THR A 129 -5.64 -13.07 -18.57
C THR A 129 -4.26 -12.48 -18.26
N LEU A 130 -4.20 -11.41 -17.47
CA LEU A 130 -2.95 -10.79 -17.04
C LEU A 130 -2.14 -11.70 -16.10
N ALA A 131 -2.81 -12.38 -15.16
CA ALA A 131 -2.17 -13.30 -14.23
C ALA A 131 -1.56 -14.51 -14.95
N PHE A 132 -2.25 -15.08 -15.95
CA PHE A 132 -1.71 -16.17 -16.77
C PHE A 132 -0.59 -15.72 -17.70
N THR A 133 -0.70 -14.53 -18.29
CA THR A 133 0.31 -14.02 -19.24
C THR A 133 1.59 -13.58 -18.53
N PHE A 134 1.48 -13.05 -17.32
CA PHE A 134 2.60 -12.52 -16.55
C PHE A 134 2.67 -13.14 -15.14
N PRO A 135 3.11 -14.41 -15.02
CA PRO A 135 3.07 -15.14 -13.74
C PRO A 135 3.97 -14.56 -12.65
N ARG A 136 4.89 -13.66 -13.02
CA ARG A 136 5.78 -12.94 -12.08
C ARG A 136 5.26 -11.54 -11.72
N LEU A 137 4.23 -11.06 -12.41
CA LEU A 137 3.68 -9.73 -12.20
C LEU A 137 2.84 -9.74 -10.92
N ARG A 138 3.11 -8.77 -10.06
CA ARG A 138 2.36 -8.52 -8.82
C ARG A 138 1.59 -7.22 -9.00
N ILE A 139 0.26 -7.30 -9.10
CA ILE A 139 -0.61 -6.17 -9.38
C ILE A 139 -1.50 -5.84 -8.20
N ILE A 140 -1.81 -4.55 -8.05
CA ILE A 140 -3.01 -4.13 -7.32
C ILE A 140 -3.95 -3.49 -8.32
N GLY A 141 -5.22 -3.84 -8.21
CA GLY A 141 -6.27 -3.02 -8.76
C GLY A 141 -6.60 -1.89 -7.77
N ALA A 142 -6.22 -0.67 -8.12
CA ALA A 142 -6.69 0.58 -7.48
C ALA A 142 -7.52 1.36 -8.50
#